data_AF-A0A4Y2QI07-F1
#
_entry.id   AF-A0A4Y2QI07-F1
#
_cell.length_a   1.000
_cell.length_b   1.000
_cell.length_c   1.000
_cell.angle_alpha   90.00
_cell.angle_beta   90.00
_cell.angle_gamma   90.00
#
_symmetry.space_group_name_H-M   'P 1'
#
loop_
_entity.id
_entity.type
_entity.pdbx_description
1 polymer ?
#
loop_
_entity_poly.entity_id
_entity_poly.type
_entity_poly.pdbx_seq_one_letter_code
_entity_poly.pdbx_strand_id
1 'polypeptide(L)'
;LEVLGISDPVEMKSKKENEYLTKMYFEETVRINEDGRCELSLPWKGDLPLSSNKEIAMKRLEISTRALHHKKYFEDVKTVTLGEDVPLRGREI
;
A
#
# COMPACT_ATOMS: atom_id res chain seq x y z
N LEU A 1 3.38 14.44 -39.95
CA LEU A 1 4.68 14.17 -39.30
C LEU A 1 5.26 12.79 -39.66
N GLU A 2 4.42 11.83 -40.08
CA GLU A 2 4.85 10.52 -40.62
C GLU A 2 5.63 10.59 -41.95
N VAL A 3 5.66 11.76 -42.61
CA VAL A 3 6.25 11.95 -43.95
C VAL A 3 7.79 12.07 -43.94
N LEU A 4 8.43 12.18 -42.77
CA LEU A 4 9.90 12.29 -42.65
C LEU A 4 10.59 11.07 -42.01
N GLY A 5 9.86 9.98 -41.71
CA GLY A 5 10.46 8.78 -41.08
C GLY A 5 11.03 9.03 -39.68
N ILE A 6 10.71 10.16 -39.06
CA ILE A 6 11.11 10.48 -37.69
C ILE A 6 10.05 9.85 -36.77
N SER A 7 10.23 8.57 -36.48
CA SER A 7 9.61 7.92 -35.32
C SER A 7 10.33 8.40 -34.06
N ASP A 8 9.56 8.65 -33.00
CA ASP A 8 10.13 9.05 -31.71
C ASP A 8 11.06 7.91 -31.23
N PRO A 9 12.31 8.14 -30.80
CA PRO A 9 13.21 7.06 -30.35
C PRO A 9 12.62 6.22 -29.20
N VAL A 10 11.60 6.73 -28.50
CA VAL A 10 10.82 5.97 -27.51
C VAL A 10 9.95 4.87 -28.15
N GLU A 11 9.57 5.02 -29.42
CA GLU A 11 8.82 4.03 -30.22
C GLU A 11 9.69 2.88 -30.74
N MET A 12 11.02 2.94 -30.61
CA MET A 12 11.91 1.88 -31.11
C MET A 12 11.95 0.62 -30.23
N LYS A 13 11.45 0.67 -28.99
CA LYS A 13 11.42 -0.50 -28.10
C LYS A 13 10.12 -1.26 -28.27
N SER A 14 10.24 -2.58 -28.42
CA SER A 14 9.06 -3.45 -28.41
C SER A 14 8.38 -3.36 -27.05
N LYS A 15 7.04 -3.55 -27.00
CA LYS A 15 6.28 -3.63 -25.74
C LYS A 15 6.94 -4.57 -24.72
N LYS A 16 7.43 -5.72 -25.18
CA LYS A 16 8.11 -6.72 -24.36
C LYS A 16 9.41 -6.20 -23.75
N GLU A 17 10.16 -5.41 -24.50
CA GLU A 17 11.41 -4.80 -24.02
C GLU A 17 11.12 -3.70 -22.99
N ASN A 18 10.07 -2.90 -23.19
CA ASN A 18 9.63 -1.92 -22.20
C ASN A 18 9.15 -2.57 -20.90
N GLU A 19 8.40 -3.66 -20.98
CA GLU A 19 7.99 -4.44 -19.81
C GLU A 19 9.20 -5.02 -19.07
N TYR A 20 10.16 -5.57 -19.80
CA TYR A 20 11.40 -6.10 -19.22
C TYR A 20 12.20 -5.02 -18.48
N LEU A 21 12.42 -3.87 -19.12
CA LEU A 21 13.17 -2.77 -18.51
C LEU A 21 12.44 -2.18 -17.30
N THR A 22 11.11 -2.11 -17.36
CA THR A 22 10.28 -1.67 -16.22
C THR A 22 10.44 -2.62 -15.04
N LYS A 23 10.40 -3.93 -15.29
CA LYS A 23 10.60 -4.95 -14.25
C LYS A 23 12.00 -4.87 -13.65
N MET A 24 13.03 -4.80 -14.49
CA MET A 24 14.43 -4.66 -14.05
C MET A 24 14.60 -3.43 -13.16
N TYR A 25 14.09 -2.28 -13.60
CA TYR A 25 14.17 -1.03 -12.83
C TYR A 25 13.45 -1.14 -11.48
N PHE A 26 12.28 -1.76 -11.46
CA PHE A 26 11.53 -1.98 -10.23
C PHE A 26 12.31 -2.87 -9.24
N GLU A 27 12.89 -3.96 -9.71
CA GLU A 27 13.68 -4.88 -8.89
C GLU A 27 14.96 -4.22 -8.33
N GLU A 28 15.58 -3.31 -9.09
CA GLU A 28 16.77 -2.56 -8.62
C GLU A 28 16.43 -1.46 -7.61
N THR A 29 15.23 -0.87 -7.71
CA THR A 29 14.82 0.29 -6.89
C THR A 29 14.05 -0.08 -5.65
N VAL A 30 13.50 -1.29 -5.57
CA VAL A 30 12.80 -1.78 -4.38
C VAL A 30 13.79 -2.20 -3.30
N ARG A 31 13.62 -1.68 -2.10
CA ARG A 31 14.43 -2.01 -0.92
C ARG A 31 13.54 -2.25 0.28
N ILE A 32 13.97 -3.10 1.21
CA ILE A 32 13.34 -3.22 2.52
C ILE A 32 14.19 -2.44 3.51
N ASN A 33 13.59 -1.51 4.23
CA ASN A 33 14.29 -0.73 5.26
C ASN A 33 14.40 -1.51 6.59
N GLU A 34 15.12 -0.95 7.56
CA GLU A 34 15.33 -1.58 8.88
C GLU A 34 14.03 -1.82 9.66
N ASP A 35 12.99 -1.03 9.38
CA ASP A 35 11.63 -1.19 9.94
C ASP A 35 10.80 -2.28 9.21
N GLY A 36 11.38 -2.96 8.21
CA GLY A 36 10.70 -3.99 7.42
C GLY A 36 9.72 -3.45 6.37
N ARG A 37 9.81 -2.17 5.99
CA ARG A 37 8.95 -1.54 4.98
C ARG A 37 9.59 -1.57 3.60
N CYS A 38 8.79 -1.85 2.57
CA CYS A 38 9.19 -1.63 1.18
C CYS A 38 9.31 -0.14 0.88
N GLU A 39 10.48 0.27 0.41
CA GLU A 39 10.77 1.58 -0.16
C GLU A 39 11.06 1.41 -1.64
N LEU A 40 10.53 2.31 -2.47
CA LEU A 40 10.76 2.35 -3.91
C LEU A 40 11.38 3.69 -4.26
N SER A 41 12.62 3.69 -4.74
CA SER A 41 13.27 4.91 -5.24
C SER A 41 12.64 5.31 -6.58
N LEU A 42 12.09 6.52 -6.64
CA LEU A 42 11.48 7.05 -7.87
C LEU A 42 12.47 7.97 -8.60
N PRO A 43 12.67 7.84 -9.91
CA PRO A 43 13.73 8.56 -10.62
C PRO A 43 13.44 10.07 -10.74
N TRP A 44 12.18 10.48 -10.69
CA TRP A 44 11.75 11.87 -10.74
C TRP A 44 11.54 12.51 -9.36
N LYS A 45 11.78 11.76 -8.27
CA LYS A 45 11.58 12.25 -6.90
C LYS A 45 12.79 11.87 -6.06
N GLY A 46 13.56 12.89 -5.66
CA GLY A 46 14.72 12.68 -4.79
C GLY A 46 14.34 11.97 -3.49
N ASP A 47 15.34 11.36 -2.85
CA ASP A 47 15.18 10.63 -1.60
C ASP A 47 14.68 11.57 -0.50
N LEU A 48 13.36 11.58 -0.32
CA LEU A 48 12.70 12.30 0.75
C LEU A 48 12.38 11.30 1.84
N PRO A 49 12.80 11.55 3.09
CA PRO A 49 12.47 10.66 4.20
C PRO A 49 10.95 10.51 4.29
N LEU A 50 10.48 9.26 4.26
CA LEU A 50 9.07 8.96 4.51
C LEU A 50 8.77 9.34 5.96
N SER A 51 7.87 10.30 6.15
CA SER A 51 7.44 10.65 7.51
C SER A 51 6.76 9.45 8.16
N SER A 52 7.16 9.14 9.39
CA SER A 52 6.58 8.01 10.11
C SER A 52 5.12 8.32 10.47
N ASN A 53 4.18 7.59 9.87
CA ASN A 53 2.77 7.63 10.24
C ASN A 53 2.47 6.90 11.58
N LYS A 54 3.49 6.37 12.27
CA LYS A 54 3.32 5.52 13.46
C LYS A 54 2.52 6.22 14.55
N GLU A 55 2.88 7.45 14.91
CA GLU A 55 2.20 8.19 15.97
C GLU A 55 0.74 8.52 15.62
N ILE A 56 0.49 8.89 14.36
CA ILE A 56 -0.86 9.21 13.87
C ILE A 56 -1.71 7.94 13.87
N ALA A 57 -1.16 6.81 13.40
CA ALA A 57 -1.83 5.52 13.43
C ALA A 57 -2.15 5.08 14.86
N MET A 58 -1.20 5.24 15.81
CA MET A 58 -1.41 4.96 17.23
C MET A 58 -2.52 5.82 17.83
N LYS A 59 -2.52 7.15 17.59
CA LYS A 59 -3.59 8.03 18.06
C LYS A 59 -4.96 7.63 17.50
N ARG A 60 -5.03 7.29 16.21
CA ARG A 60 -6.26 6.80 15.58
C ARG A 60 -6.73 5.49 16.21
N LEU A 61 -5.82 4.58 16.51
CA LEU A 61 -6.12 3.32 17.19
C LEU A 61 -6.69 3.57 18.58
N GLU A 62 -6.06 4.44 19.39
CA GLU A 62 -6.55 4.79 20.72
C GLU A 62 -7.95 5.39 20.69
N ILE A 63 -8.18 6.37 19.81
CA ILE A 63 -9.49 7.03 19.66
C ILE A 63 -10.56 6.01 19.25
N SER A 64 -10.26 5.18 18.25
CA SER A 64 -11.18 4.16 17.74
C SER A 64 -11.49 3.11 18.81
N THR A 65 -10.47 2.68 19.57
CA THR A 65 -10.62 1.73 20.67
C THR A 65 -11.49 2.30 21.78
N ARG A 66 -11.27 3.55 22.20
CA ARG A 66 -12.12 4.25 23.18
C ARG A 66 -13.56 4.35 22.70
N ALA A 67 -13.78 4.68 21.43
CA ALA A 67 -15.11 4.76 20.84
C ALA A 67 -15.82 3.39 20.82
N LEU A 68 -15.09 2.30 20.53
CA LEU A 68 -15.62 0.94 20.56
C LEU A 68 -16.01 0.52 21.99
N HIS A 69 -15.18 0.80 22.99
CA HIS A 69 -15.52 0.53 24.39
C HIS A 69 -16.76 1.31 24.83
N HIS A 70 -16.85 2.59 24.48
CA HIS A 70 -18.01 3.42 24.83
C HIS A 70 -19.31 2.88 24.22
N LYS A 71 -19.23 2.36 22.99
CA LYS A 71 -20.37 1.77 22.28
C LYS A 71 -20.61 0.29 22.63
N LYS A 72 -19.84 -0.31 23.54
CA LYS A 72 -19.86 -1.74 23.94
C LYS A 72 -19.61 -2.75 22.79
N TYR A 73 -19.15 -2.31 21.63
CA TYR A 73 -18.84 -3.18 20.48
C TYR A 73 -17.42 -3.74 20.51
N PHE A 74 -16.64 -3.44 21.55
CA PHE A 74 -15.23 -3.83 21.61
C PHE A 74 -15.05 -5.36 21.60
N GLU A 75 -15.86 -6.10 22.35
CA GLU A 75 -15.78 -7.56 22.40
C GLU A 75 -16.21 -8.23 21.08
N ASP A 76 -17.21 -7.66 20.40
CA ASP A 76 -17.70 -8.15 19.10
C ASP A 76 -16.65 -7.96 17.98
N VAL A 77 -15.92 -6.85 18.00
CA VAL A 77 -14.83 -6.63 17.03
C VAL A 77 -13.64 -7.53 17.32
N LYS A 78 -13.32 -7.74 18.60
CA LYS A 78 -12.18 -8.56 19.03
C LYS A 78 -12.32 -10.01 18.57
N THR A 79 -13.52 -10.58 18.67
CA THR A 79 -13.82 -11.94 18.22
C THR A 79 -13.65 -12.11 16.70
N VAL A 80 -14.12 -11.13 15.91
CA VAL A 80 -13.94 -11.11 14.45
C VAL A 80 -12.45 -11.01 14.04
N THR A 81 -11.66 -10.22 14.77
CA THR A 81 -10.22 -10.06 14.46
C THR A 81 -9.34 -11.26 14.83
N LEU A 82 -9.80 -12.13 15.74
CA LEU A 82 -9.07 -13.32 16.18
C LEU A 82 -9.45 -14.59 15.39
N GLY A 83 -10.31 -14.48 14.37
CA GLY A 83 -10.70 -15.61 13.54
C GLY A 83 -11.58 -16.64 14.26
N GLU A 84 -12.21 -16.26 15.38
CA GLU A 84 -13.25 -17.09 15.98
C GLU A 84 -14.58 -16.75 15.30
N ASP A 85 -15.10 -17.68 14.50
CA ASP A 85 -16.40 -17.58 13.86
C ASP A 85 -17.49 -17.34 14.93
N VAL A 86 -17.95 -16.09 15.04
CA VAL A 86 -19.07 -15.75 15.91
C VAL A 86 -20.35 -16.25 15.24
N PRO A 87 -21.11 -17.16 15.87
CA PRO A 87 -22.39 -17.58 15.30
C PRO A 87 -23.32 -16.37 15.30
N LEU A 88 -23.86 -16.04 14.13
CA LEU A 88 -24.84 -14.97 13.92
C LEU A 88 -26.02 -15.18 14.86
N ARG A 89 -26.03 -14.48 16.00
CA ARG A 89 -27.15 -14.53 16.93
C ARG A 89 -28.31 -13.79 16.25
N GLY A 90 -29.33 -14.56 15.90
CA GLY A 90 -30.47 -14.13 15.11
C GLY A 90 -31.09 -12.85 15.67
N ARG A 91 -31.38 -11.90 14.76
CA ARG A 91 -32.40 -10.89 15.00
C ARG A 91 -33.74 -11.62 15.02
N GLU A 92 -34.30 -11.80 16.19
CA GLU A 92 -35.75 -11.97 16.31
C GLU A 92 -36.42 -10.61 16.25
N ILE A 93 -37.58 -10.61 15.61
CA ILE A 93 -38.37 -9.49 15.06
C ILE A 93 -39.17 -8.82 16.17
#